data_AF-A0A5C6QE82-F1
#
_entry.id   AF-A0A5C6QE82-F1
#
_cell.length_a   1.000
_cell.length_b   1.000
_cell.length_c   1.000
_cell.angle_alpha   90.00
_cell.angle_beta   90.00
_cell.angle_gamma   90.00
#
_symmetry.space_group_name_H-M   'P 1'
#
loop_
_entity.id
_entity.type
_entity.pdbx_description
1 polymer ?
#
loop_
_entity_poly.entity_id
_entity_poly.type
_entity_poly.pdbx_seq_one_letter_code
_entity_poly.pdbx_strand_id
1 'polypeptide(L)'
;MYSQFTVANELPPTPDALNYQKCLIVGNYLMIISLLVVTSSIFITFAFDQLFSIAVQISAHISTIVFAGLLKIGYVLRCVALHGFGQRSF
;
A
#
# COMPACT_ATOMS: atom_id res chain seq x y z
N MET A 1 10.46 12.99 -13.99
CA MET A 1 10.01 11.67 -13.46
C MET A 1 9.28 11.92 -12.15
N TYR A 2 8.07 11.38 -11.98
CA TYR A 2 7.35 11.48 -10.70
C TYR A 2 8.11 10.70 -9.63
N SER A 3 8.44 11.36 -8.52
CA SER A 3 8.98 10.62 -7.38
C SER A 3 7.87 9.77 -6.77
N GLN A 4 8.13 8.46 -6.68
CA GLN A 4 7.17 7.47 -6.20
C GLN A 4 7.12 7.41 -4.66
N PHE A 5 8.13 7.95 -3.99
CA PHE A 5 8.34 7.80 -2.54
C PHE A 5 8.61 9.14 -1.83
N THR A 6 8.90 10.20 -2.58
CA THR A 6 9.18 11.54 -2.02
C THR A 6 8.44 12.61 -2.81
N VAL A 7 8.29 13.80 -2.23
CA VAL A 7 7.78 14.96 -2.96
C VAL A 7 8.86 15.41 -3.94
N ALA A 8 8.56 15.31 -5.23
CA ALA A 8 9.39 15.82 -6.32
C ALA A 8 9.49 17.34 -6.25
N ASN A 9 10.69 17.88 -6.52
CA ASN A 9 10.97 19.31 -6.49
C ASN A 9 10.22 20.09 -7.60
N GLU A 10 9.85 19.39 -8.68
CA GLU A 10 9.14 19.91 -9.85
C GLU A 10 7.85 19.11 -10.03
N LEU A 11 6.70 19.78 -9.85
CA LEU A 11 5.37 19.21 -10.05
C LEU A 11 4.83 19.60 -11.43
N PRO A 12 4.06 18.74 -12.11
CA PRO A 12 3.40 19.12 -13.35
C PRO A 12 2.41 20.27 -13.09
N PRO A 13 2.17 21.15 -14.07
CA PRO A 13 1.24 22.27 -13.95
C PRO A 13 -0.21 21.77 -14.09
N THR A 14 -0.63 20.88 -13.20
CA THR A 14 -2.02 20.46 -13.06
C THR A 14 -2.66 21.12 -11.84
N PRO A 15 -3.95 21.47 -11.89
CA PRO A 15 -4.66 21.85 -10.68
C PRO A 15 -4.54 20.70 -9.66
N ASP A 16 -4.20 21.03 -8.42
CA ASP A 16 -4.03 20.07 -7.32
C ASP A 16 -2.88 19.06 -7.45
N ALA A 17 -1.84 19.35 -8.26
CA ALA A 17 -0.66 18.48 -8.45
C ALA A 17 -0.04 17.95 -7.14
N LEU A 18 -0.01 18.79 -6.09
CA LEU A 18 0.51 18.44 -4.77
C LEU A 18 -0.37 17.40 -4.04
N ASN A 19 -1.69 17.48 -4.19
CA ASN A 19 -2.63 16.53 -3.60
C ASN A 19 -2.51 15.16 -4.29
N TYR A 20 -2.39 15.14 -5.62
CA TYR A 20 -2.15 13.90 -6.36
C TYR A 20 -0.81 13.27 -6.00
N GLN A 21 0.23 14.07 -5.77
CA GLN A 21 1.52 13.53 -5.33
C GLN A 21 1.45 12.92 -3.93
N LYS A 22 0.77 13.58 -2.99
CA LYS A 22 0.53 13.00 -1.67
C LYS A 22 -0.27 11.71 -1.76
N CYS A 23 -1.31 11.67 -2.60
CA CYS A 23 -2.10 10.48 -2.86
C CYS A 23 -1.24 9.33 -3.41
N LEU A 24 -0.33 9.62 -4.36
CA LEU A 24 0.61 8.64 -4.91
C LEU A 24 1.53 8.06 -3.84
N ILE A 25 2.15 8.93 -3.03
CA ILE A 25 3.08 8.55 -1.97
C ILE A 25 2.34 7.72 -0.91
N VAL A 26 1.18 8.19 -0.43
CA VAL A 26 0.36 7.47 0.55
C VAL A 26 -0.08 6.12 0.02
N GLY A 27 -0.57 6.05 -1.22
CA GLY A 27 -0.97 4.79 -1.85
C GLY A 27 0.20 3.79 -1.94
N ASN A 28 1.38 4.26 -2.30
CA ASN A 28 2.57 3.41 -2.43
C ASN A 28 3.10 2.92 -1.07
N TYR A 29 3.15 3.79 -0.05
CA TYR A 29 3.47 3.39 1.31
C TYR A 29 2.45 2.41 1.89
N LEU A 30 1.16 2.63 1.63
CA LEU A 30 0.09 1.72 2.04
C LEU A 30 0.29 0.33 1.42
N MET A 31 0.58 0.25 0.12
CA MET A 31 0.87 -1.02 -0.55
C MET A 31 2.06 -1.76 0.08
N ILE A 32 3.17 -1.07 0.36
CA ILE A 32 4.36 -1.69 0.98
C ILE A 32 4.06 -2.19 2.38
N ILE A 33 3.43 -1.35 3.22
CA ILE A 33 3.09 -1.72 4.59
C ILE A 33 2.14 -2.91 4.60
N SER A 34 1.10 -2.89 3.76
CA SER A 34 0.16 -4.01 3.63
C SER A 34 0.85 -5.29 3.18
N LEU A 35 1.77 -5.21 2.23
CA LEU A 35 2.53 -6.37 1.76
C LEU A 35 3.40 -6.96 2.87
N LEU A 36 4.12 -6.11 3.63
CA LEU A 36 4.92 -6.56 4.77
C LEU A 36 4.07 -7.24 5.83
N VAL A 37 2.91 -6.66 6.19
CA VAL A 37 2.03 -7.26 7.20
C VAL A 37 1.42 -8.58 6.74
N VAL A 38 1.02 -8.68 5.47
CA VAL A 38 0.54 -9.94 4.87
C VAL A 38 1.63 -11.01 4.92
N THR A 39 2.86 -10.66 4.51
CA THR A 39 4.00 -11.59 4.58
C THR A 39 4.25 -12.02 6.02
N SER A 40 4.35 -11.10 6.98
CA SER A 40 4.53 -11.43 8.40
C SER A 40 3.42 -12.34 8.93
N SER A 41 2.16 -12.09 8.55
CA SER A 41 1.03 -12.90 8.99
C SER A 41 1.10 -14.34 8.45
N ILE A 42 1.54 -14.51 7.20
CA ILE A 42 1.81 -15.84 6.62
C ILE A 42 2.95 -16.54 7.38
N PHE A 43 4.04 -15.84 7.70
CA PHE A 43 5.14 -16.43 8.48
C PHE A 43 4.69 -16.87 9.87
N ILE A 44 3.89 -16.06 10.57
CA ILE A 44 3.34 -16.41 11.89
C ILE A 44 2.44 -17.65 11.80
N THR A 45 1.61 -17.73 10.75
CA THR A 45 0.60 -18.79 10.63
C THR A 45 1.18 -20.11 10.10
N PHE A 46 2.23 -20.07 9.28
CA PHE A 46 2.74 -21.28 8.60
C PHE A 46 4.19 -21.64 8.96
N ALA A 47 5.08 -20.66 9.15
CA ALA A 47 6.49 -20.95 9.40
C ALA A 47 6.79 -21.11 10.90
N PHE A 48 6.10 -20.35 11.75
CA PHE A 48 6.35 -20.29 13.19
C PHE A 48 5.13 -20.71 14.01
N ASP A 49 4.23 -21.53 13.44
CA ASP A 49 3.00 -22.00 14.06
C ASP A 49 3.20 -22.53 15.50
N GLN A 50 4.30 -23.26 15.73
CA GLN A 50 4.63 -23.85 17.04
C GLN A 50 5.08 -22.85 18.11
N LEU A 51 5.48 -21.63 17.71
CA LEU A 51 5.98 -20.59 18.63
C LEU A 51 4.86 -19.64 19.09
N PHE A 52 3.72 -19.63 18.42
CA PHE A 52 2.63 -18.71 18.66
C PHE A 52 1.37 -19.42 19.12
N SER A 53 0.62 -18.79 20.04
CA SER A 53 -0.65 -19.34 20.51
C SER A 53 -1.72 -19.29 19.42
N ILE A 54 -2.73 -20.15 19.54
CA ILE A 54 -3.87 -20.20 18.61
C ILE A 54 -4.55 -18.84 18.45
N ALA A 55 -4.63 -18.04 19.51
CA ALA A 55 -5.22 -16.71 19.48
C ALA A 55 -4.43 -15.75 18.57
N VAL A 56 -3.10 -15.81 18.63
CA VAL A 56 -2.22 -15.01 17.76
C VAL A 56 -2.36 -15.45 16.32
N GLN A 57 -2.39 -16.74 16.04
CA GLN A 57 -2.58 -17.26 14.68
C GLN A 57 -3.93 -16.82 14.07
N ILE A 58 -5.03 -16.90 14.83
CA ILE A 58 -6.34 -16.41 14.38
C ILE A 58 -6.27 -14.91 14.07
N SER A 59 -5.66 -14.12 14.96
CA SER A 59 -5.50 -12.67 14.74
C SER A 59 -4.66 -12.35 13.50
N ALA A 60 -3.57 -13.11 13.26
CA ALA A 60 -2.72 -12.98 12.09
C ALA A 60 -3.49 -13.34 10.81
N HIS A 61 -4.27 -14.42 10.84
CA HIS A 61 -5.07 -14.84 9.69
C HIS A 61 -6.16 -13.81 9.32
N ILE A 62 -6.85 -13.23 10.31
CA ILE A 62 -7.82 -12.13 10.08
C ILE A 62 -7.09 -10.91 9.52
N SER A 63 -5.93 -10.56 10.10
CA SER A 63 -5.11 -9.44 9.64
C SER A 63 -4.71 -9.59 8.17
N THR A 64 -4.31 -10.79 7.74
CA THR A 64 -4.00 -11.07 6.32
C THR A 64 -5.14 -10.63 5.38
N ILE A 65 -6.39 -10.93 5.72
CA ILE A 65 -7.56 -10.60 4.89
C ILE A 65 -7.76 -9.08 4.84
N VAL A 66 -7.70 -8.42 6.00
CA VAL A 66 -7.87 -6.96 6.10
C VAL A 66 -6.78 -6.23 5.33
N PHE A 67 -5.51 -6.61 5.52
CA PHE A 67 -4.38 -5.97 4.86
C PHE A 67 -4.29 -6.30 3.36
N ALA A 68 -4.77 -7.47 2.91
CA ALA A 68 -4.94 -7.73 1.48
C ALA A 68 -5.96 -6.77 0.84
N GLY A 69 -7.03 -6.43 1.55
CA GLY A 69 -7.97 -5.38 1.15
C GLY A 69 -7.31 -4.00 1.07
N LEU A 70 -6.52 -3.63 2.07
CA LEU A 70 -5.77 -2.36 2.09
C LEU A 70 -4.74 -2.26 0.96
N LEU A 71 -4.10 -3.36 0.57
CA LEU A 71 -3.19 -3.40 -0.57
C LEU A 71 -3.91 -3.02 -1.86
N LYS A 72 -5.12 -3.55 -2.07
CA LYS A 72 -5.97 -3.19 -3.21
C LYS A 72 -6.36 -1.71 -3.19
N ILE A 73 -6.68 -1.17 -2.01
CA ILE A 73 -6.98 0.27 -1.83
C ILE A 73 -5.76 1.12 -2.18
N GLY A 74 -4.56 0.74 -1.72
CA GLY A 74 -3.32 1.43 -2.06
C GLY A 74 -3.04 1.47 -3.56
N TYR A 75 -3.32 0.38 -4.27
CA TYR A 75 -3.22 0.35 -5.74
C TYR A 75 -4.24 1.29 -6.40
N VAL A 76 -5.49 1.33 -5.93
CA VAL A 76 -6.50 2.27 -6.45
C VAL A 76 -6.06 3.73 -6.24
N LEU A 77 -5.53 4.07 -5.06
CA LEU A 77 -5.00 5.42 -4.78
C LEU A 77 -3.87 5.79 -5.75
N ARG A 78 -2.96 4.84 -6.04
CA ARG A 78 -1.92 5.01 -7.05
C ARG A 78 -2.51 5.29 -8.43
N CYS A 79 -3.50 4.52 -8.87
CA CYS A 79 -4.17 4.73 -10.16
C CYS A 79 -4.86 6.09 -10.23
N VAL A 80 -5.55 6.52 -9.16
CA VAL A 80 -6.20 7.85 -9.08
C VAL A 80 -5.16 8.97 -9.18
N ALA A 81 -4.02 8.84 -8.49
CA ALA A 81 -2.95 9.82 -8.58
C ALA A 81 -2.34 9.91 -9.99
N LEU A 82 -2.03 8.77 -10.62
CA LEU A 82 -1.49 8.72 -11.98
C LEU A 82 -2.50 9.26 -13.01
N HIS A 83 -3.79 8.97 -12.83
CA HIS A 83 -4.86 9.54 -13.63
C HIS A 83 -4.94 11.07 -13.48
N GLY A 84 -4.83 11.58 -12.24
CA GLY A 84 -4.79 13.02 -11.94
C GLY A 84 -3.58 13.75 -12.55
N PHE A 85 -2.47 13.03 -12.76
CA PHE A 85 -1.31 13.54 -13.51
C PHE A 85 -1.44 13.45 -15.03
N GLY A 86 -2.59 12.99 -15.55
CA GLY A 86 -2.84 12.85 -16.98
C GLY A 86 -2.15 11.64 -17.62
N GLN A 87 -1.59 10.72 -16.83
CA GLN A 87 -1.06 9.46 -17.37
C GLN A 87 -2.21 8.48 -17.64
N ARG A 88 -2.21 7.92 -18.86
CA ARG A 88 -3.22 6.96 -19.33
C ARG A 88 -2.76 5.50 -19.29
N SER A 89 -1.53 5.22 -18.83
CA SER A 89 -1.08 3.84 -18.56
C SER A 89 -1.38 3.51 -17.10
N PHE A 90 -2.45 2.74 -16.88
CA PHE A 90 -2.92 2.30 -15.57
C PHE A 90 -2.26 0.97 -15.17
#